data_AF-A0A7S1X2G7-F1
#
_entry.id   AF-A0A7S1X2G7-F1
#
_cell.length_a   1.000
_cell.length_b   1.000
_cell.length_c   1.000
_cell.angle_alpha   90.00
_cell.angle_beta   90.00
_cell.angle_gamma   90.00
#
_symmetry.space_group_name_H-M   'P 1'
#
loop_
_entity.id
_entity.type
_entity.pdbx_description
1 polymer ?
#
loop_
_entity_poly.entity_id
_entity_poly.type
_entity_poly.pdbx_seq_one_letter_code
_entity_poly.pdbx_strand_id
1 'polypeptide(L)'
;WEQQLSLVSEMVEIILQVQRNWMYLENIFIGSEDIRKQLPQESIMFDSVHTTFQASMREIEAISNCVKACTKPGLLDTFNAMDAKLEKIQKSLENYLENKRQQFPRFYFLSSDDLLEILGQAKDPQNVQSHLKKCFEG
;
A
#
# COMPACT_ATOMS: atom_id res chain seq x y z
N TRP A 1 7.30 -31.42 13.28
CA TRP A 1 6.43 -31.40 12.08
C TRP A 1 5.29 -30.43 12.25
N GLU A 2 4.44 -30.57 13.27
CA GLU A 2 3.30 -29.67 13.52
C GLU A 2 3.73 -28.20 13.75
N GLN A 3 4.72 -27.95 14.59
CA GLN A 3 5.26 -26.59 14.82
C GLN A 3 5.88 -25.95 13.57
N GLN A 4 6.54 -26.74 12.71
CA GLN A 4 7.12 -26.21 11.46
C GLN A 4 6.04 -25.89 10.42
N LEU A 5 4.98 -26.71 10.35
CA LEU A 5 3.83 -26.43 9.49
C LEU A 5 3.06 -25.20 9.96
N SER A 6 2.88 -25.03 11.27
CA SER A 6 2.26 -23.84 11.85
C SER A 6 3.03 -22.57 11.48
N LEU A 7 4.36 -22.60 11.62
CA LEU A 7 5.22 -21.45 11.34
C LEU A 7 5.26 -21.11 9.84
N VAL A 8 5.19 -22.12 8.97
CA VAL A 8 5.04 -21.92 7.53
C VAL A 8 3.68 -21.28 7.20
N SER A 9 2.59 -21.72 7.84
CA SER A 9 1.26 -21.14 7.62
C SER A 9 1.23 -19.66 8.00
N GLU A 10 1.73 -19.33 9.20
CA GLU A 10 1.81 -17.95 9.70
C GLU A 10 2.66 -17.07 8.77
N MET A 11 3.79 -17.59 8.30
CA MET A 11 4.65 -16.88 7.35
C MET A 11 3.92 -16.58 6.03
N VAL A 12 3.22 -17.56 5.47
CA VAL A 12 2.47 -17.39 4.21
C VAL A 12 1.34 -16.37 4.38
N GLU A 13 0.62 -16.41 5.49
CA GLU A 13 -0.44 -15.44 5.79
C GLU A 13 0.09 -14.01 5.84
N ILE A 14 1.20 -13.78 6.55
CA ILE A 14 1.84 -12.46 6.64
C ILE A 14 2.38 -12.01 5.27
N ILE A 15 3.03 -12.90 4.50
CA ILE A 15 3.51 -12.55 3.15
C ILE A 15 2.35 -12.10 2.27
N LEU A 16 1.24 -12.85 2.28
CA LEU A 16 0.05 -12.52 1.49
C LEU A 16 -0.57 -11.19 1.94
N GLN A 17 -0.58 -10.91 3.25
CA GLN A 17 -1.07 -9.64 3.79
C GLN A 17 -0.20 -8.46 3.35
N VAL A 18 1.12 -8.56 3.54
CA VAL A 18 2.09 -7.56 3.09
C VAL A 18 1.98 -7.33 1.59
N GLN A 19 1.87 -8.40 0.79
CA GLN A 19 1.73 -8.30 -0.66
C GLN A 19 0.47 -7.53 -1.06
N ARG A 20 -0.69 -7.82 -0.45
CA ARG A 20 -1.94 -7.10 -0.72
C ARG A 20 -1.80 -5.61 -0.39
N ASN A 21 -1.30 -5.29 0.80
CA ASN A 21 -1.10 -3.93 1.26
C ASN A 21 -0.10 -3.17 0.36
N TRP A 22 0.98 -3.83 -0.03
CA TRP A 22 1.99 -3.28 -0.90
C TRP A 22 1.46 -3.01 -2.30
N MET A 23 0.71 -3.93 -2.93
CA MET A 23 0.11 -3.71 -4.26
C MET A 23 -0.87 -2.52 -4.28
N TYR A 24 -1.66 -2.35 -3.22
CA TYR A 24 -2.55 -1.21 -3.09
C TYR A 24 -1.77 0.11 -3.06
N LEU A 25 -0.76 0.20 -2.20
CA LEU A 25 0.08 1.39 -2.07
C LEU A 25 0.96 1.63 -3.31
N GLU A 26 1.39 0.57 -4.01
CA GLU A 26 2.15 0.66 -5.24
C GLU A 26 1.37 1.39 -6.32
N ASN A 27 0.10 1.02 -6.54
CA ASN A 27 -0.76 1.69 -7.52
C ASN A 27 -0.92 3.19 -7.21
N ILE A 28 -0.94 3.57 -5.94
CA ILE A 28 -1.14 4.96 -5.51
C ILE A 28 0.15 5.77 -5.66
N PHE A 29 1.26 5.29 -5.08
CA PHE A 29 2.53 6.03 -5.09
C PHE A 29 3.25 5.97 -6.45
N ILE A 30 3.13 4.88 -7.21
CA ILE A 30 3.71 4.79 -8.55
C ILE A 30 2.77 5.42 -9.59
N GLY A 31 1.45 5.21 -9.47
CA GLY A 31 0.48 5.74 -10.42
C GLY A 31 0.23 7.25 -10.31
N SER A 32 0.46 7.85 -9.13
CA SER A 32 0.20 9.29 -8.89
C SER A 32 1.43 10.02 -8.37
N GLU A 33 2.18 10.63 -9.28
CA GLU A 33 3.37 11.44 -8.93
C GLU A 33 3.02 12.65 -8.03
N ASP A 34 1.80 13.18 -8.15
CA ASP A 34 1.34 14.28 -7.31
C ASP A 34 1.11 13.85 -5.86
N ILE A 35 0.65 12.63 -5.60
CA ILE A 35 0.51 12.09 -4.24
C ILE A 35 1.88 11.90 -3.60
N ARG A 36 2.88 11.41 -4.36
CA ARG A 36 4.27 11.33 -3.88
C ARG A 36 4.83 12.67 -3.43
N LYS A 37 4.52 13.74 -4.16
CA LYS A 37 4.96 15.10 -3.81
C LYS A 37 4.28 15.64 -2.56
N GLN A 38 3.03 15.24 -2.31
CA GLN A 38 2.28 15.65 -1.11
C GLN A 38 2.68 14.84 0.13
N LEU A 39 3.07 13.58 -0.05
CA LEU A 39 3.45 12.64 1.02
C LEU A 39 4.90 12.14 0.84
N PRO A 40 5.91 13.02 0.95
CA PRO A 40 7.30 12.66 0.67
C PRO A 40 7.89 11.70 1.72
N GLN A 41 7.48 11.82 2.99
CA GLN A 41 7.98 10.93 4.05
C GLN A 41 7.47 9.50 3.86
N GLU A 42 6.18 9.37 3.56
CA GLU A 42 5.52 8.09 3.29
C GLU A 42 6.06 7.46 2.01
N SER A 43 6.36 8.27 0.99
CA SER A 43 6.99 7.80 -0.25
C SER A 43 8.37 7.18 0.02
N ILE A 44 9.21 7.83 0.83
CA ILE A 44 10.53 7.29 1.22
C ILE A 44 10.37 5.99 2.02
N MET A 45 9.39 5.93 2.93
CA MET A 45 9.09 4.69 3.67
C MET A 45 8.63 3.58 2.74
N PHE A 46 7.75 3.89 1.78
CA PHE A 46 7.26 2.94 0.80
C PHE A 46 8.40 2.42 -0.08
N ASP A 47 9.29 3.27 -0.58
CA ASP A 47 10.43 2.88 -1.40
C ASP A 47 11.41 1.96 -0.65
N SER A 48 11.62 2.22 0.64
CA SER A 48 12.41 1.35 1.51
C SER A 48 11.74 -0.03 1.68
N VAL A 49 10.43 -0.07 1.92
CA VAL A 49 9.67 -1.32 2.03
C VAL A 49 9.67 -2.06 0.69
N HIS A 50 9.43 -1.37 -0.42
CA HIS A 50 9.43 -1.92 -1.78
C HIS A 50 10.76 -2.60 -2.12
N THR A 51 11.88 -1.93 -1.88
CA THR A 51 13.22 -2.50 -2.12
C THR A 51 13.46 -3.75 -1.28
N THR A 52 13.08 -3.69 0.00
CA THR A 52 13.26 -4.82 0.92
C THR A 52 12.34 -5.98 0.53
N PHE A 53 11.09 -5.71 0.17
CA PHE A 53 10.11 -6.70 -0.25
C PHE A 53 10.53 -7.40 -1.54
N GLN A 54 11.02 -6.66 -2.54
CA GLN A 54 11.56 -7.24 -3.78
C GLN A 54 12.79 -8.12 -3.50
N ALA A 55 13.70 -7.68 -2.63
CA ALA A 55 14.86 -8.48 -2.23
C ALA A 55 14.41 -9.78 -1.54
N SER A 56 13.48 -9.69 -0.58
CA SER A 56 12.93 -10.85 0.13
C SER A 56 12.18 -11.80 -0.81
N MET A 57 11.37 -11.30 -1.76
CA MET A 57 10.67 -12.15 -2.73
C MET A 57 11.63 -12.85 -3.68
N ARG A 58 12.72 -12.21 -4.12
CA ARG A 58 13.77 -12.88 -4.92
C ARG A 58 14.49 -13.97 -4.12
N GLU A 59 14.75 -13.73 -2.83
CA GLU A 59 15.32 -14.78 -1.96
C GLU A 59 14.36 -15.96 -1.81
N ILE A 60 13.06 -15.70 -1.63
CA ILE A 60 12.03 -16.74 -1.53
C ILE A 60 11.93 -17.51 -2.86
N GLU A 61 11.94 -16.83 -4.00
CA GLU A 61 11.93 -17.45 -5.32
C GLU A 61 13.16 -18.34 -5.55
N ALA A 62 14.34 -17.89 -5.12
CA ALA A 62 15.58 -18.67 -5.20
C ALA A 62 15.55 -19.91 -4.30
N ILE A 63 14.81 -19.87 -3.18
CA ILE A 63 14.63 -20.99 -2.27
C ILE A 63 13.34 -21.73 -2.64
N SER A 64 13.42 -22.64 -3.61
CA SER A 64 12.30 -23.49 -4.07
C SER A 64 11.60 -24.32 -2.96
N ASN A 65 12.16 -24.39 -1.75
CA ASN A 65 11.57 -25.11 -0.62
C ASN A 65 10.95 -24.12 0.38
N CYS A 66 9.63 -23.98 0.35
CA CYS A 66 8.87 -23.11 1.26
C CYS A 66 9.18 -23.34 2.73
N VAL A 67 9.45 -24.58 3.15
CA VAL A 67 9.79 -24.88 4.55
C VAL A 67 11.15 -24.25 4.89
N LYS A 68 12.16 -24.38 4.02
CA LYS A 68 13.47 -23.77 4.27
C LYS A 68 13.44 -22.24 4.21
N ALA A 69 12.60 -21.66 3.34
CA ALA A 69 12.40 -20.22 3.26
C ALA A 69 11.71 -19.69 4.53
N CYS A 70 10.64 -20.34 4.99
CA CYS A 70 9.89 -19.91 6.17
C CYS A 70 10.60 -20.22 7.50
N THR A 71 11.49 -21.22 7.54
CA THR A 71 12.28 -21.54 8.75
C THR A 71 13.54 -20.65 8.88
N LYS A 72 13.75 -19.68 7.97
CA LYS A 72 14.88 -18.74 8.08
C LYS A 72 14.62 -17.79 9.26
N PRO A 73 15.47 -17.80 10.30
CA PRO A 73 15.28 -16.93 11.46
C PRO A 73 15.37 -15.45 11.04
N GLY A 74 14.44 -14.63 11.54
CA GLY A 74 14.37 -13.19 11.24
C GLY A 74 13.58 -12.81 9.98
N LEU A 75 13.17 -13.77 9.14
CA LEU A 75 12.35 -13.46 7.96
C LEU A 75 10.94 -13.00 8.39
N LEU A 76 10.34 -13.72 9.33
CA LEU A 76 9.03 -13.38 9.92
C LEU A 76 9.05 -11.98 10.55
N ASP A 77 10.08 -11.66 11.33
CA ASP A 77 10.26 -10.33 11.93
C ASP A 77 10.41 -9.24 10.86
N THR A 78 11.09 -9.55 9.76
CA THR A 78 11.27 -8.62 8.64
C THR A 78 9.94 -8.30 7.97
N PHE A 79 9.12 -9.32 7.68
CA PHE A 79 7.80 -9.11 7.08
C PHE A 79 6.82 -8.45 8.05
N ASN A 80 6.85 -8.78 9.35
CA ASN A 80 6.07 -8.04 10.36
C ASN A 80 6.48 -6.56 10.43
N ALA A 81 7.77 -6.27 10.36
CA ALA A 81 8.27 -4.89 10.33
C ALA A 81 7.87 -4.16 9.03
N MET A 82 7.77 -4.86 7.90
CA MET A 82 7.22 -4.30 6.66
C MET A 82 5.74 -4.00 6.81
N ASP A 83 4.95 -4.93 7.36
CA ASP A 83 3.51 -4.76 7.55
C ASP A 83 3.20 -3.56 8.44
N ALA A 84 3.89 -3.43 9.58
CA ALA A 84 3.75 -2.26 10.46
C ALA A 84 4.09 -0.93 9.78
N LYS A 85 5.06 -0.92 8.85
CA LYS A 85 5.36 0.27 8.03
C LYS A 85 4.26 0.55 7.02
N LEU A 86 3.73 -0.49 6.36
CA LEU A 86 2.63 -0.36 5.39
C LEU A 86 1.34 0.15 6.07
N GLU A 87 1.00 -0.36 7.25
CA GLU A 87 -0.13 0.14 8.05
C GLU A 87 0.04 1.62 8.41
N LYS A 88 1.26 2.03 8.80
CA LYS A 88 1.55 3.43 9.10
C LYS A 88 1.34 4.33 7.86
N ILE A 89 1.76 3.86 6.69
CA ILE A 89 1.55 4.57 5.43
C ILE A 89 0.06 4.65 5.11
N GLN A 90 -0.68 3.55 5.21
CA GLN A 90 -2.14 3.52 4.99
C GLN A 90 -2.87 4.50 5.90
N LYS A 91 -2.57 4.50 7.20
CA LYS A 91 -3.16 5.43 8.16
C LYS A 91 -2.85 6.89 7.83
N SER A 92 -1.63 7.17 7.37
CA SER A 92 -1.23 8.52 6.97
C SER A 92 -1.96 8.98 5.72
N LEU A 93 -2.17 8.06 4.77
CA LEU A 93 -2.96 8.30 3.57
C LEU A 93 -4.44 8.56 3.89
N GLU A 94 -5.05 7.77 4.78
CA GLU A 94 -6.43 7.99 5.24
C GLU A 94 -6.59 9.36 5.91
N ASN A 95 -5.67 9.74 6.80
CA ASN A 95 -5.67 11.05 7.42
C ASN A 95 -5.53 12.18 6.39
N TYR A 96 -4.71 11.98 5.36
CA TYR A 96 -4.57 12.94 4.26
C TYR A 96 -5.87 13.09 3.47
N LEU A 97 -6.53 11.98 3.11
CA LEU A 97 -7.81 11.99 2.41
C LEU A 97 -8.91 12.65 3.26
N GLU A 98 -8.96 12.35 4.55
CA GLU A 98 -9.94 12.96 5.46
C GLU A 98 -9.73 14.46 5.61
N ASN A 99 -8.48 14.93 5.70
CA ASN A 99 -8.18 16.35 5.71
C ASN A 99 -8.66 17.03 4.41
N LYS A 100 -8.49 16.39 3.26
CA LYS A 100 -9.04 16.89 1.98
C LYS A 100 -10.56 16.91 1.97
N ARG A 101 -11.23 15.91 2.56
CA ARG A 101 -12.70 15.90 2.70
C ARG A 101 -13.20 17.02 3.61
N GLN A 102 -12.50 17.32 4.69
CA GLN A 102 -12.86 18.45 5.56
C GLN A 102 -12.72 19.80 4.87
N GLN A 103 -11.69 19.98 4.04
CA GLN A 103 -11.50 21.20 3.25
C GLN A 103 -12.57 21.36 2.15
N PHE A 104 -13.07 20.26 1.60
CA PHE A 104 -14.11 20.27 0.57
C PHE A 104 -15.17 19.20 0.84
N PRO A 105 -16.27 19.55 1.55
CA PRO A 105 -17.27 18.58 2.01
C PRO A 105 -17.96 17.76 0.90
N ARG A 106 -17.88 18.17 -0.37
CA ARG A 106 -18.42 17.37 -1.48
C ARG A 106 -17.60 16.10 -1.77
N PHE A 107 -16.35 16.02 -1.30
CA PHE A 107 -15.55 14.80 -1.41
C PHE A 107 -16.02 13.67 -0.48
N TYR A 108 -16.93 13.94 0.46
CA TYR A 108 -17.59 12.87 1.23
C TYR A 108 -18.49 11.98 0.36
N PHE A 109 -18.96 12.48 -0.79
CA PHE A 109 -19.74 11.69 -1.75
C PHE A 109 -18.89 10.80 -2.65
N LEU A 110 -17.57 10.90 -2.58
CA LEU A 110 -16.64 10.09 -3.35
C LEU A 110 -16.04 8.96 -2.51
N SER A 111 -15.86 7.80 -3.15
CA SER A 111 -15.04 6.73 -2.59
C SER A 111 -13.60 7.21 -2.39
N SER A 112 -12.86 6.55 -1.49
CA SER A 112 -11.44 6.88 -1.27
C SER A 112 -10.60 6.69 -2.55
N ASP A 113 -10.93 5.68 -3.37
CA ASP A 113 -10.26 5.43 -4.65
C ASP A 113 -10.59 6.51 -5.69
N ASP A 114 -11.86 6.93 -5.81
CA ASP A 114 -12.23 8.07 -6.68
C ASP A 114 -11.52 9.36 -6.24
N LEU A 115 -11.40 9.58 -4.92
CA LEU A 115 -10.71 10.76 -4.39
C LEU A 115 -9.21 10.72 -4.68
N LEU A 116 -8.59 9.54 -4.57
CA LEU A 116 -7.18 9.34 -4.94
C LEU A 116 -6.95 9.58 -6.43
N GLU A 117 -7.83 9.09 -7.31
CA GLU A 117 -7.75 9.34 -8.75
C GLU A 117 -7.86 10.84 -9.07
N ILE A 118 -8.82 11.55 -8.45
CA ILE A 118 -8.96 13.00 -8.63
C ILE A 118 -7.71 13.75 -8.15
N LEU A 119 -7.13 13.34 -7.02
CA LEU A 119 -5.93 13.98 -6.48
C LEU A 119 -4.67 13.65 -7.31
N GLY A 120 -4.60 12.45 -7.89
CA GLY A 120 -3.52 12.01 -8.77
C GLY A 120 -3.58 12.61 -10.17
N GLN A 121 -4.79 12.92 -10.66
CA GLN A 121 -5.04 13.51 -11.97
C GLN A 121 -5.47 14.99 -11.88
N ALA A 122 -5.28 15.65 -10.74
CA ALA A 122 -5.73 17.03 -10.52
C ALA A 122 -5.18 18.03 -11.55
N LYS A 123 -4.10 17.68 -12.27
CA LYS A 123 -3.52 18.46 -13.36
C LYS A 123 -4.23 18.30 -14.70
N ASP A 124 -4.97 17.22 -14.93
CA ASP A 124 -5.75 17.01 -16.15
C ASP A 124 -7.26 17.22 -15.90
N PRO A 125 -7.77 18.45 -16.14
CA PRO A 125 -9.14 18.80 -15.86
C PRO A 125 -10.18 17.98 -16.67
N GLN A 126 -9.80 17.32 -17.76
CA GLN A 126 -10.74 16.48 -18.53
C GLN A 126 -11.07 15.17 -17.81
N ASN A 127 -10.09 14.54 -17.16
CA ASN A 127 -10.34 13.29 -16.43
C ASN A 127 -11.04 13.54 -15.09
N VAL A 128 -10.75 14.67 -14.45
CA VAL A 128 -11.44 15.08 -13.21
C VAL A 128 -12.93 15.37 -13.44
N GLN A 129 -13.35 15.77 -14.64
CA GLN A 129 -14.75 16.08 -14.95
C GLN A 129 -15.72 14.89 -14.79
N SER A 130 -15.28 13.66 -15.10
CA SER A 130 -16.14 12.48 -14.97
C SER A 130 -16.49 12.19 -13.50
N HIS A 131 -15.52 12.37 -12.59
CA HIS A 131 -15.72 12.20 -11.16
C HIS A 131 -16.42 13.41 -10.53
N LEU A 132 -16.20 14.63 -11.04
CA LEU A 132 -16.96 15.81 -10.63
C LEU A 132 -18.45 15.68 -10.93
N LYS A 133 -18.87 15.04 -12.03
CA LYS A 133 -20.30 14.75 -12.27
C LYS A 133 -20.93 13.87 -11.19
N LYS A 134 -20.16 13.01 -10.52
CA LYS A 134 -20.65 12.24 -9.35
C LYS A 134 -20.72 13.09 -8.09
N CYS A 135 -19.84 14.09 -7.92
CA CYS A 135 -19.88 15.05 -6.80
C CYS A 135 -21.02 16.09 -6.90
N PHE A 136 -21.50 16.33 -8.11
CA PHE A 136 -22.49 17.36 -8.41
C PHE A 136 -23.66 16.68 -9.13
N GLU A 137 -24.62 16.14 -8.37
CA GLU A 137 -25.92 15.81 -8.95
C GLU A 137 -26.55 17.10 -9.52
N GLY A 138 -26.75 17.13 -10.84
CA GLY A 138 -27.32 18.22 -11.62
C GLY A 138 -27.46 17.83 -13.09
#